data_AF-A0A4P6BG00-F1
#
_entry.id   AF-A0A4P6BG00-F1
#
_cell.length_a   1.000
_cell.length_b   1.000
_cell.length_c   1.000
_cell.angle_alpha   90.00
_cell.angle_beta   90.00
_cell.angle_gamma   90.00
#
_symmetry.space_group_name_H-M   'P 1'
#
loop_
_entity.id
_entity.type
_entity.pdbx_description
1 polymer ?
#
loop_
_entity_poly.entity_id
_entity_poly.type
_entity_poly.pdbx_seq_one_letter_code
_entity_poly.pdbx_strand_id
1 'polypeptide(L)'
;MKFGTYQFSRREKILLVLLAVVVGIIFFNNVVLGQQLPAYRELRGRLKAGQERLAAARQAAASAAELAQKADQARAAWEATRLHLGFTLRGTAPFLEAAQPRDRSLQVLAFRPLPVEKRDPFRVYPYEVTVSGPYPALQDYINQLESLPALTAIRNLKILARQGNAGTVEGSFIIDLYDLGEDNPVPGAIALFPAGRADGFTPPAGAVAAGDGAKGAGASPGQGEAAGSSPASPSTAATPGSVPVKLSPAPPASPAPAGNPGTNPPEPVFPAPAGAGQAPQYTFPRQVKGRLEAGPAFKDPPAGNRDVWLEELRVLRNVGPFYVLERPAALAGMQLARSVGVNLSKEHNQAELKVDLQKQYTRLQGYIGIDDSFANSSGKVKVTIFADGRQLYQGEIRPGDYPQYLDLPLFLVQQLTFSLEWQAGGIGDYDQLLATLASLHFSRKD
;
A
#
# COMPACT_ATOMS: atom_id res chain seq x y z
N MET A 1 85.40 -10.56 -4.99
CA MET A 1 85.24 -11.01 -3.59
C MET A 1 85.59 -12.50 -3.54
N LYS A 2 86.70 -12.85 -2.88
CA LYS A 2 87.13 -14.24 -2.70
C LYS A 2 86.26 -14.85 -1.60
N PHE A 3 85.24 -15.62 -1.96
CA PHE A 3 84.57 -16.48 -0.99
C PHE A 3 85.57 -17.58 -0.63
N GLY A 4 86.11 -17.51 0.59
CA GLY A 4 87.04 -18.50 1.10
C GLY A 4 86.44 -19.90 0.96
N THR A 5 87.27 -20.86 0.58
CA THR A 5 86.93 -22.27 0.42
C THR A 5 86.55 -22.89 1.76
N TYR A 6 85.34 -22.62 2.22
CA TYR A 6 84.71 -23.31 3.33
C TYR A 6 84.26 -24.69 2.84
N GLN A 7 84.93 -25.74 3.31
CA GLN A 7 84.48 -27.10 3.09
C GLN A 7 83.35 -27.42 4.07
N PHE A 8 82.11 -27.29 3.60
CA PHE A 8 80.94 -27.61 4.40
C PHE A 8 80.89 -29.11 4.73
N SER A 9 80.74 -29.43 6.01
CA SER A 9 80.53 -30.79 6.51
C SER A 9 79.25 -31.38 5.89
N ARG A 10 79.19 -32.71 5.74
CA ARG A 10 78.00 -33.41 5.20
C ARG A 10 76.71 -33.02 5.93
N ARG A 11 76.81 -32.69 7.22
CA ARG A 11 75.69 -32.20 8.05
C ARG A 11 75.21 -30.80 7.66
N GLU A 12 76.13 -29.90 7.32
CA GLU A 12 75.80 -28.52 6.91
C GLU A 12 75.12 -28.48 5.54
N LYS A 13 75.53 -29.36 4.61
CA LYS A 13 74.85 -29.49 3.31
C LYS A 13 73.40 -29.94 3.47
N ILE A 14 73.13 -30.90 4.35
CA ILE A 14 71.76 -31.36 4.64
C ILE A 14 70.94 -30.21 5.25
N LEU A 15 71.54 -29.45 6.17
CA LEU A 15 70.86 -28.35 6.85
C LEU A 15 70.53 -27.20 5.87
N LEU A 16 71.42 -26.88 4.93
CA LEU A 16 71.16 -25.88 3.88
C LEU A 16 70.03 -26.30 2.93
N VAL A 17 69.95 -27.58 2.56
CA VAL A 17 68.85 -28.09 1.73
C VAL A 17 67.52 -27.99 2.49
N LEU A 18 67.51 -28.37 3.76
CA LEU A 18 66.30 -28.30 4.59
C LEU A 18 65.84 -26.85 4.78
N LEU A 19 66.77 -25.92 5.00
CA LEU A 19 66.48 -24.49 5.06
C LEU A 19 65.87 -23.97 3.75
N ALA A 20 66.44 -24.33 2.60
CA ALA A 20 65.92 -23.92 1.30
C ALA A 20 64.50 -24.45 1.05
N VAL A 21 64.20 -25.68 1.46
CA VAL A 21 62.85 -26.26 1.37
C VAL A 21 61.86 -25.51 2.26
N VAL A 22 62.25 -25.21 3.51
CA VAL A 22 61.40 -24.45 4.44
C VAL A 22 61.12 -23.03 3.91
N VAL A 23 62.13 -22.34 3.39
CA VAL A 23 61.96 -21.02 2.76
C VAL A 23 61.06 -21.11 1.53
N GLY A 24 61.21 -22.16 0.71
CA GLY A 24 60.33 -22.41 -0.45
C GLY A 24 58.87 -22.62 -0.06
N ILE A 25 58.62 -23.40 1.01
CA ILE A 25 57.26 -23.62 1.54
C ILE A 25 56.67 -22.32 2.10
N ILE A 26 57.45 -21.54 2.86
CA ILE A 26 56.99 -20.25 3.41
C ILE A 26 56.68 -19.27 2.27
N PHE A 27 57.53 -19.19 1.26
CA PHE A 27 57.30 -18.33 0.09
C PHE A 27 56.04 -18.75 -0.67
N PHE A 28 55.86 -20.05 -0.94
CA PHE A 28 54.67 -20.57 -1.61
C PHE A 28 53.39 -20.28 -0.79
N ASN A 29 53.43 -20.49 0.52
CA ASN A 29 52.27 -20.27 1.37
C ASN A 29 51.94 -18.77 1.53
N ASN A 30 52.93 -17.91 1.72
CA ASN A 30 52.70 -16.47 1.88
C ASN A 30 52.40 -15.75 0.56
N VAL A 31 53.06 -16.10 -0.53
CA VAL A 31 52.94 -15.36 -1.80
C VAL A 31 51.85 -15.97 -2.68
N VAL A 32 51.86 -17.29 -2.89
CA VAL A 32 50.91 -17.94 -3.79
C VAL A 32 49.54 -18.09 -3.12
N LEU A 33 49.48 -18.71 -1.94
CA LEU A 33 48.20 -18.86 -1.22
C LEU A 33 47.71 -17.53 -0.63
N GLY A 34 48.61 -16.70 -0.09
CA GLY A 34 48.23 -15.43 0.53
C GLY A 34 47.65 -14.41 -0.46
N GLN A 35 48.24 -14.25 -1.66
CA GLN A 35 47.82 -13.21 -2.59
C GLN A 35 46.87 -13.68 -3.70
N GLN A 36 47.04 -14.88 -4.25
CA GLN A 36 46.24 -15.31 -5.41
C GLN A 36 44.86 -15.87 -5.02
N LEU A 37 44.78 -16.50 -3.85
CA LEU A 37 43.55 -17.13 -3.37
C LEU A 37 42.41 -16.13 -3.10
N PRO A 38 42.64 -14.95 -2.46
CA PRO A 38 41.57 -13.96 -2.32
C PRO A 38 41.12 -13.39 -3.67
N ALA A 39 42.05 -13.07 -4.57
CA ALA A 39 41.72 -12.57 -5.91
C ALA A 39 40.85 -13.56 -6.72
N TYR A 40 41.19 -14.85 -6.65
CA TYR A 40 40.38 -15.91 -7.28
C TYR A 40 38.99 -16.03 -6.66
N ARG A 41 38.87 -15.94 -5.33
CA ARG A 41 37.58 -15.96 -4.63
C ARG A 41 36.71 -14.77 -5.02
N GLU A 42 37.28 -13.57 -5.11
CA GLU A 42 36.55 -12.38 -5.58
C GLU A 42 36.08 -12.52 -7.02
N LEU A 43 36.95 -12.97 -7.94
CA LEU A 43 36.59 -13.21 -9.34
C LEU A 43 35.45 -14.22 -9.47
N ARG A 44 35.54 -15.34 -8.73
CA ARG A 44 34.48 -16.35 -8.70
C ARG A 44 33.18 -15.80 -8.13
N GLY A 45 33.25 -14.96 -7.09
CA GLY A 45 32.10 -14.26 -6.52
C GLY A 45 31.43 -13.34 -7.54
N ARG A 46 32.21 -12.53 -8.28
CA ARG A 46 31.70 -11.64 -9.32
C ARG A 46 31.05 -12.39 -10.48
N LEU A 47 31.63 -13.52 -10.91
CA LEU A 47 31.03 -14.37 -11.94
C LEU A 47 29.69 -14.95 -11.50
N LYS A 48 29.61 -15.45 -10.26
CA LYS A 48 28.36 -15.99 -9.72
C LYS A 48 27.28 -14.91 -9.63
N ALA A 49 27.61 -13.74 -9.08
CA ALA A 49 26.68 -12.61 -9.02
C ALA A 49 26.23 -12.12 -10.41
N GLY A 50 27.13 -12.14 -11.40
CA GLY A 50 26.80 -11.82 -12.79
C GLY A 50 25.84 -12.84 -13.42
N GLN A 51 26.05 -14.14 -13.18
CA GLN A 51 25.16 -15.20 -13.65
C GLN A 51 23.77 -15.10 -13.02
N GLU A 52 23.69 -14.85 -11.71
CA GLU A 52 22.42 -14.65 -10.99
C GLU A 52 21.65 -13.45 -11.55
N ARG A 53 22.33 -12.32 -11.82
CA ARG A 53 21.71 -11.14 -12.46
C ARG A 53 21.17 -11.43 -13.85
N LEU A 54 21.91 -12.19 -14.67
CA LEU A 54 21.46 -12.57 -16.01
C LEU A 54 20.27 -13.54 -15.96
N ALA A 55 20.25 -14.48 -15.00
CA ALA A 55 19.13 -15.39 -14.80
C ALA A 55 17.87 -14.61 -14.36
N ALA A 56 18.00 -13.69 -13.40
CA ALA A 56 16.91 -12.83 -12.96
C ALA A 56 16.38 -11.93 -14.09
N ALA A 57 17.28 -11.33 -14.88
CA ALA A 57 16.88 -10.51 -16.04
C ALA A 57 16.15 -11.32 -17.11
N ARG A 58 16.58 -12.56 -17.39
CA ARG A 58 15.90 -13.46 -18.32
C ARG A 58 14.52 -13.88 -17.80
N GLN A 59 14.39 -14.17 -16.51
CA GLN A 59 13.11 -14.51 -15.91
C GLN A 59 12.15 -13.32 -15.95
N ALA A 60 12.62 -12.11 -15.67
CA ALA A 60 11.84 -10.87 -15.81
C ALA A 60 11.43 -10.60 -17.27
N ALA A 61 12.32 -10.84 -18.24
CA ALA A 61 12.00 -10.71 -19.66
C ALA A 61 10.98 -11.77 -20.12
N ALA A 62 11.05 -12.99 -19.60
CA ALA A 62 10.11 -14.06 -19.91
C ALA A 62 8.70 -13.75 -19.35
N SER A 63 8.61 -13.18 -18.14
CA SER A 63 7.32 -12.80 -17.55
C SER A 63 6.74 -11.51 -18.12
N ALA A 64 7.55 -10.66 -18.76
CA ALA A 64 7.08 -9.39 -19.32
C ALA A 64 5.97 -9.57 -20.37
N ALA A 65 6.08 -10.59 -21.24
CA ALA A 65 5.05 -10.87 -22.24
C ALA A 65 3.73 -11.35 -21.61
N GLU A 66 3.81 -12.20 -20.57
CA GLU A 66 2.64 -12.67 -19.84
C GLU A 66 1.96 -11.53 -19.07
N LEU A 67 2.75 -10.65 -18.45
CA LEU A 67 2.25 -9.45 -17.77
C LEU A 67 1.59 -8.48 -18.74
N ALA A 68 2.15 -8.30 -19.94
CA ALA A 68 1.54 -7.48 -20.98
C ALA A 68 0.18 -8.04 -21.42
N GLN A 69 0.09 -9.36 -21.67
CA GLN A 69 -1.18 -10.01 -21.99
C GLN A 69 -2.21 -9.88 -20.87
N LYS A 70 -1.80 -10.07 -19.61
CA LYS A 70 -2.69 -9.88 -18.46
C LYS A 70 -3.16 -8.43 -18.33
N ALA A 71 -2.30 -7.46 -18.62
CA ALA A 71 -2.66 -6.05 -18.63
C ALA A 71 -3.69 -5.74 -19.74
N ASP A 72 -3.51 -6.29 -20.93
CA ASP A 72 -4.46 -6.11 -22.04
C ASP A 72 -5.80 -6.80 -21.78
N GLN A 73 -5.80 -8.01 -21.20
CA GLN A 73 -7.03 -8.68 -20.76
C GLN A 73 -7.76 -7.89 -19.67
N ALA A 74 -7.02 -7.34 -18.70
CA ALA A 74 -7.59 -6.50 -17.65
C ALA A 74 -8.20 -5.21 -18.23
N ARG A 75 -7.53 -4.58 -19.21
CA ARG A 75 -8.06 -3.41 -19.93
C ARG A 75 -9.34 -3.76 -20.68
N ALA A 76 -9.37 -4.85 -21.44
CA ALA A 76 -10.57 -5.28 -22.17
C ALA A 76 -11.74 -5.61 -21.23
N ALA A 77 -11.48 -6.33 -20.13
CA ALA A 77 -12.48 -6.64 -19.11
C ALA A 77 -13.02 -5.37 -18.44
N TRP A 78 -12.14 -4.40 -18.17
CA TRP A 78 -12.52 -3.10 -17.65
C TRP A 78 -13.43 -2.34 -18.63
N GLU A 79 -13.07 -2.27 -19.91
CA GLU A 79 -13.89 -1.60 -20.92
C GLU A 79 -15.28 -2.23 -21.07
N ALA A 80 -15.35 -3.56 -21.06
CA ALA A 80 -16.61 -4.29 -21.09
C ALA A 80 -17.48 -3.99 -19.84
N THR A 81 -16.86 -3.97 -18.66
CA THR A 81 -17.55 -3.63 -17.41
C THR A 81 -18.03 -2.18 -17.42
N ARG A 82 -17.22 -1.26 -17.93
CA ARG A 82 -17.56 0.17 -18.07
C ARG A 82 -18.80 0.36 -18.97
N LEU A 83 -18.85 -0.33 -20.11
CA LEU A 83 -20.00 -0.31 -21.01
C LEU A 83 -21.24 -0.91 -20.34
N HIS A 84 -21.07 -2.00 -19.59
CA HIS A 84 -22.17 -2.63 -18.85
C HIS A 84 -22.74 -1.73 -17.75
N LEU A 85 -21.87 -0.97 -17.06
CA LEU A 85 -22.26 0.01 -16.04
C LEU A 85 -22.80 1.32 -16.64
N GLY A 86 -22.79 1.47 -17.97
CA GLY A 86 -23.35 2.62 -18.66
C GLY A 86 -22.52 3.90 -18.52
N PHE A 87 -21.23 3.84 -18.19
CA PHE A 87 -20.38 5.03 -18.11
C PHE A 87 -19.99 5.52 -19.52
N THR A 88 -20.84 6.37 -20.11
CA THR A 88 -20.68 6.86 -21.49
C THR A 88 -20.06 8.24 -21.59
N LEU A 89 -20.11 9.05 -20.52
CA LEU A 89 -19.59 10.42 -20.55
C LEU A 89 -18.06 10.40 -20.38
N ARG A 90 -17.33 10.69 -21.46
CA ARG A 90 -15.88 10.87 -21.47
C ARG A 90 -15.51 12.36 -21.48
N GLY A 91 -14.60 12.75 -20.59
CA GLY A 91 -14.03 14.09 -20.58
C GLY A 91 -14.93 15.15 -19.95
N THR A 92 -14.36 16.35 -19.83
CA THR A 92 -14.96 17.45 -19.07
C THR A 92 -16.14 18.09 -19.80
N ALA A 93 -16.08 18.28 -21.12
CA ALA A 93 -17.12 19.00 -21.85
C ALA A 93 -18.50 18.29 -21.85
N PRO A 94 -18.61 17.00 -22.19
CA PRO A 94 -19.91 16.29 -22.14
C PRO A 94 -20.47 16.21 -20.71
N PHE A 95 -19.58 16.08 -19.72
CA PHE A 95 -19.98 16.11 -18.31
C PHE A 95 -20.60 17.47 -17.93
N LEU A 96 -19.96 18.57 -18.31
CA LEU A 96 -20.44 19.92 -17.99
C LEU A 96 -21.79 20.25 -18.64
N GLU A 97 -22.06 19.71 -19.82
CA GLU A 97 -23.35 19.82 -20.48
C GLU A 97 -24.42 19.00 -19.76
N ALA A 98 -24.12 17.74 -19.41
CA ALA A 98 -25.04 16.85 -18.70
C ALA A 98 -25.28 17.28 -17.24
N ALA A 99 -24.33 17.99 -16.64
CA ALA A 99 -24.40 18.51 -15.28
C ALA A 99 -25.23 19.80 -15.16
N GLN A 100 -25.78 20.37 -16.25
CA GLN A 100 -26.68 21.51 -16.15
C GLN A 100 -28.02 21.10 -15.49
N PRO A 101 -28.61 21.92 -14.61
CA PRO A 101 -29.88 21.60 -13.98
C PRO A 101 -31.01 21.53 -15.02
N ARG A 102 -31.83 20.47 -14.95
CA ARG A 102 -33.02 20.33 -15.80
C ARG A 102 -34.14 21.28 -15.41
N ASP A 103 -34.25 21.58 -14.12
CA ASP A 103 -35.24 22.52 -13.61
C ASP A 103 -34.73 23.96 -13.74
N ARG A 104 -35.49 24.79 -14.46
CA ARG A 104 -35.22 26.23 -14.65
C ARG A 104 -35.41 27.05 -13.38
N SER A 105 -36.06 26.50 -12.36
CA SER A 105 -36.21 27.14 -11.05
C SER A 105 -34.89 27.20 -10.26
N LEU A 106 -33.91 26.37 -10.62
CA LEU A 106 -32.59 26.33 -10.02
C LEU A 106 -31.61 27.20 -10.81
N GLN A 107 -31.00 28.16 -10.14
CA GLN A 107 -29.99 29.05 -10.73
C GLN A 107 -28.60 28.59 -10.31
N VAL A 108 -27.73 28.31 -11.30
CA VAL A 108 -26.31 28.03 -11.04
C VAL A 108 -25.58 29.35 -10.82
N LEU A 109 -25.14 29.58 -9.58
CA LEU A 109 -24.41 30.79 -9.19
C LEU A 109 -22.92 30.67 -9.50
N ALA A 110 -22.35 29.48 -9.29
CA ALA A 110 -20.97 29.18 -9.58
C ALA A 110 -20.80 27.74 -10.06
N PHE A 111 -19.97 27.56 -11.09
CA PHE A 111 -19.50 26.26 -11.54
C PHE A 111 -18.02 26.42 -11.92
N ARG A 112 -17.11 26.09 -11.01
CA ARG A 112 -15.68 26.42 -11.15
C ARG A 112 -14.82 25.16 -11.09
N PRO A 113 -13.93 24.92 -12.06
CA PRO A 113 -12.95 23.85 -11.95
C PRO A 113 -11.93 24.20 -10.87
N LEU A 114 -11.61 23.22 -10.02
CA LEU A 114 -10.53 23.26 -9.05
C LEU A 114 -9.29 22.55 -9.60
N PRO A 115 -8.10 22.72 -8.98
CA PRO A 115 -6.88 22.06 -9.42
C PRO A 115 -7.03 20.52 -9.48
N VAL A 116 -6.57 19.93 -10.58
CA VAL A 116 -6.66 18.48 -10.82
C VAL A 116 -5.83 17.73 -9.78
N GLU A 117 -6.45 16.75 -9.10
CA GLU A 117 -5.77 15.88 -8.15
C GLU A 117 -5.31 14.60 -8.85
N LYS A 118 -4.02 14.26 -8.75
CA LYS A 118 -3.50 12.98 -9.26
C LYS A 118 -3.57 11.93 -8.15
N ARG A 119 -4.43 10.93 -8.32
CA ARG A 119 -4.61 9.82 -7.36
C ARG A 119 -4.38 8.51 -8.10
N ASP A 120 -3.12 8.09 -8.23
CA ASP A 120 -2.72 6.87 -8.96
C ASP A 120 -3.63 5.67 -8.56
N PRO A 121 -4.36 5.03 -9.50
CA PRO A 121 -4.25 5.07 -10.96
C PRO A 121 -5.13 6.08 -11.73
N PHE A 122 -5.88 6.95 -11.06
CA PHE A 122 -6.85 7.87 -11.68
C PHE A 122 -6.51 9.36 -11.50
N ARG A 123 -7.14 10.21 -12.32
CA ARG A 123 -7.13 11.66 -12.18
C ARG A 123 -8.50 12.10 -11.70
N VAL A 124 -8.53 13.05 -10.78
CA VAL A 124 -9.78 13.62 -10.26
C VAL A 124 -9.88 15.06 -10.70
N TYR A 125 -11.00 15.40 -11.33
CA TYR A 125 -11.36 16.75 -11.76
C TYR A 125 -12.42 17.30 -10.80
N PRO A 126 -12.01 17.99 -9.73
CA PRO A 126 -12.94 18.59 -8.79
C PRO A 126 -13.59 19.85 -9.38
N TYR A 127 -14.90 19.99 -9.18
CA TYR A 127 -15.69 21.16 -9.55
C TYR A 127 -16.44 21.70 -8.34
N GLU A 128 -16.22 22.97 -8.02
CA GLU A 128 -17.01 23.69 -7.03
C GLU A 128 -18.31 24.18 -7.68
N VAL A 129 -19.44 23.77 -7.11
CA VAL A 129 -20.78 24.08 -7.61
C VAL A 129 -21.57 24.78 -6.52
N THR A 130 -22.10 25.95 -6.85
CA THR A 130 -23.03 26.71 -6.01
C THR A 130 -24.31 26.97 -6.79
N VAL A 131 -25.44 26.59 -6.21
CA VAL A 131 -26.77 26.67 -6.82
C VAL A 131 -27.77 27.27 -5.85
N SER A 132 -28.76 28.00 -6.35
CA SER A 132 -29.83 28.58 -5.54
C SER A 132 -31.20 28.31 -6.17
N GLY A 133 -32.16 27.91 -5.35
CA GLY A 133 -33.52 27.60 -5.80
C GLY A 133 -34.38 26.98 -4.70
N PRO A 134 -35.60 26.51 -5.03
CA PRO A 134 -36.42 25.74 -4.11
C PRO A 134 -35.72 24.45 -3.65
N TYR A 135 -35.89 24.07 -2.39
CA TYR A 135 -35.25 22.86 -1.84
C TYR A 135 -35.54 21.57 -2.64
N PRO A 136 -36.79 21.29 -3.09
CA PRO A 136 -37.06 20.11 -3.90
C PRO A 136 -36.28 20.09 -5.23
N ALA A 137 -36.16 21.25 -5.91
CA ALA A 137 -35.39 21.35 -7.15
C ALA A 137 -33.90 21.09 -6.92
N LEU A 138 -33.35 21.52 -5.77
CA LEU A 138 -31.97 21.21 -5.38
C LEU A 138 -31.78 19.70 -5.15
N GLN A 139 -32.73 19.05 -4.50
CA GLN A 139 -32.70 17.60 -4.28
C GLN A 139 -32.73 16.84 -5.61
N ASP A 140 -33.63 17.21 -6.52
CA ASP A 140 -33.72 16.61 -7.85
C ASP A 140 -32.43 16.83 -8.66
N TYR A 141 -31.80 17.99 -8.51
CA TYR A 141 -30.51 18.27 -9.15
C TYR A 141 -29.39 17.39 -8.61
N ILE A 142 -29.31 17.16 -7.29
CA ILE A 142 -28.35 16.23 -6.70
C ILE A 142 -28.58 14.81 -7.23
N ASN A 143 -29.84 14.34 -7.26
CA ASN A 143 -30.19 13.03 -7.82
C ASN A 143 -29.84 12.94 -9.31
N GLN A 144 -30.01 14.01 -10.08
CA GLN A 144 -29.59 14.09 -11.48
C GLN A 144 -28.08 13.89 -11.60
N LEU A 145 -27.29 14.57 -10.76
CA LEU A 145 -25.82 14.46 -10.78
C LEU A 145 -25.35 13.05 -10.39
N GLU A 146 -25.99 12.41 -9.41
CA GLU A 146 -25.68 11.03 -9.01
C GLU A 146 -26.07 9.98 -10.04
N SER A 147 -27.08 10.26 -10.88
CA SER A 147 -27.54 9.36 -11.95
C SER A 147 -26.84 9.58 -13.29
N LEU A 148 -25.86 10.50 -13.35
CA LEU A 148 -25.10 10.70 -14.57
C LEU A 148 -24.33 9.42 -14.95
N PRO A 149 -24.23 9.09 -16.25
CA PRO A 149 -23.40 7.99 -16.76
C PRO A 149 -21.90 8.36 -16.73
N ALA A 150 -21.42 8.82 -15.58
CA ALA A 150 -20.06 9.23 -15.28
C ALA A 150 -19.70 8.76 -13.87
N LEU A 151 -18.41 8.52 -13.61
CA LEU A 151 -17.94 8.24 -12.26
C LEU A 151 -17.77 9.56 -11.52
N THR A 152 -18.77 9.91 -10.71
CA THR A 152 -18.82 11.15 -9.95
C THR A 152 -19.01 10.90 -8.47
N ALA A 153 -18.43 11.75 -7.62
CA ALA A 153 -18.72 11.77 -6.20
C ALA A 153 -19.03 13.20 -5.75
N ILE A 154 -20.05 13.37 -4.90
CA ILE A 154 -20.40 14.67 -4.31
C ILE A 154 -19.80 14.72 -2.90
N ARG A 155 -19.03 15.76 -2.59
CA ARG A 155 -18.43 16.00 -1.27
C ARG A 155 -18.71 17.41 -0.76
N ASN A 156 -18.60 17.59 0.55
CA ASN A 156 -18.74 18.88 1.23
C ASN A 156 -20.07 19.60 0.96
N LEU A 157 -21.18 18.85 0.89
CA LEU A 157 -22.51 19.43 0.70
C LEU A 157 -22.91 20.33 1.88
N LYS A 158 -23.15 21.60 1.58
CA LYS A 158 -23.68 22.61 2.50
C LYS A 158 -24.95 23.19 1.91
N ILE A 159 -26.02 23.22 2.69
CA ILE A 159 -27.31 23.81 2.29
C ILE A 159 -27.65 24.89 3.30
N LEU A 160 -27.82 26.12 2.85
CA LEU A 160 -28.14 27.29 3.67
C LEU A 160 -29.47 27.88 3.22
N ALA A 161 -30.29 28.32 4.17
CA ALA A 161 -31.50 29.08 3.84
C ALA A 161 -31.12 30.50 3.42
N ARG A 162 -31.67 30.99 2.30
CA ARG A 162 -31.39 32.35 1.84
C ARG A 162 -32.27 33.33 2.62
N GLN A 163 -31.65 34.25 3.35
CA GLN A 163 -32.38 35.27 4.10
C GLN A 163 -33.18 36.16 3.13
N GLY A 164 -34.46 36.38 3.43
CA GLY A 164 -35.34 37.27 2.66
C GLY A 164 -36.20 36.59 1.59
N ASN A 165 -36.11 35.28 1.37
CA ASN A 165 -37.02 34.57 0.45
C ASN A 165 -37.44 33.21 1.02
N ALA A 166 -38.67 33.15 1.55
CA ALA A 166 -39.21 31.93 2.16
C ALA A 166 -39.27 30.80 1.13
N GLY A 167 -38.54 29.71 1.39
CA GLY A 167 -38.51 28.52 0.52
C GLY A 167 -37.36 28.45 -0.49
N THR A 168 -36.47 29.45 -0.54
CA THR A 168 -35.24 29.37 -1.35
C THR A 168 -34.05 28.94 -0.49
N VAL A 169 -33.29 27.97 -0.97
CA VAL A 169 -32.03 27.52 -0.38
C VAL A 169 -30.87 27.81 -1.32
N GLU A 170 -29.67 27.88 -0.76
CA GLU A 170 -28.40 27.93 -1.46
C GLU A 170 -27.62 26.66 -1.10
N GLY A 171 -27.32 25.85 -2.12
CA GLY A 171 -26.52 24.64 -2.01
C GLY A 171 -25.11 24.88 -2.54
N SER A 172 -24.08 24.54 -1.77
CA SER A 172 -22.68 24.56 -2.19
C SER A 172 -22.03 23.21 -1.94
N PHE A 173 -21.38 22.64 -2.94
CA PHE A 173 -20.73 21.34 -2.88
C PHE A 173 -19.62 21.21 -3.91
N ILE A 174 -18.79 20.18 -3.77
CA ILE A 174 -17.76 19.82 -4.74
C ILE A 174 -18.16 18.52 -5.42
N ILE A 175 -18.15 18.50 -6.75
CA ILE A 175 -18.32 17.28 -7.56
C ILE A 175 -16.94 16.85 -8.04
N ASP A 176 -16.52 15.65 -7.65
CA ASP A 176 -15.31 15.01 -8.15
C ASP A 176 -15.68 14.17 -9.37
N LEU A 177 -15.18 14.53 -10.56
CA LEU A 177 -15.25 13.69 -11.76
C LEU A 177 -13.99 12.84 -11.86
N TYR A 178 -14.14 11.52 -11.82
CA TYR A 178 -13.03 10.58 -11.92
C TYR A 178 -12.76 10.25 -13.38
N ASP A 179 -11.55 10.55 -13.83
CA ASP A 179 -11.03 10.10 -15.11
C ASP A 179 -10.02 8.98 -14.86
N LEU A 180 -10.34 7.80 -15.38
CA LEU A 180 -9.51 6.61 -15.23
C LEU A 180 -8.41 6.52 -16.28
N GLY A 181 -8.25 7.54 -17.13
CA GLY A 181 -7.10 7.70 -18.01
C GLY A 181 -7.06 6.69 -19.16
N GLU A 182 -7.40 7.17 -20.35
CA GLU A 182 -6.46 7.04 -21.47
C GLU A 182 -5.74 8.39 -21.53
N ASP A 183 -4.43 8.44 -21.84
CA ASP A 183 -3.57 9.64 -21.81
C ASP A 183 -4.01 10.76 -22.77
N ASN A 184 -5.21 11.33 -22.58
CA ASN A 184 -5.69 12.48 -23.32
C ASN A 184 -5.30 13.76 -22.56
N PRO A 185 -4.50 14.65 -23.19
CA PRO A 185 -4.20 15.95 -22.60
C PRO A 185 -5.49 16.77 -22.48
N VAL A 186 -5.66 17.42 -21.32
CA VAL A 186 -6.82 18.30 -21.06
C VAL A 186 -6.74 19.52 -21.99
N PRO A 187 -7.79 19.85 -22.77
CA PRO A 187 -7.83 21.12 -23.49
C PRO A 187 -7.84 22.26 -22.47
N GLY A 188 -6.89 23.19 -22.59
CA GLY A 188 -6.79 24.35 -21.72
C GLY A 188 -8.10 25.12 -21.66
N ALA A 189 -8.47 25.56 -20.45
CA ALA A 189 -9.63 26.37 -20.07
C ALA A 189 -10.57 26.74 -21.24
N ILE A 190 -11.55 25.87 -21.52
CA ILE A 190 -12.70 26.24 -22.34
C ILE A 190 -13.48 27.26 -21.52
N ALA A 191 -13.54 28.51 -21.97
CA ALA A 191 -14.40 29.54 -21.39
C ALA A 191 -15.85 29.06 -21.51
N LEU A 192 -16.44 28.62 -20.39
CA LEU A 192 -17.80 28.04 -20.31
C LEU A 192 -18.93 29.06 -20.50
N PHE A 193 -18.63 30.27 -20.95
CA PHE A 193 -19.62 31.28 -21.27
C PHE A 193 -19.22 31.92 -22.60
N PRO A 194 -20.10 31.92 -23.63
CA PRO A 194 -19.89 32.84 -24.73
C PRO A 194 -19.83 34.25 -24.14
N ALA A 195 -18.70 34.93 -24.33
CA ALA A 195 -18.56 36.35 -24.04
C ALA A 195 -19.64 37.10 -24.83
N GLY A 196 -20.78 37.37 -24.18
CA GLY A 196 -21.99 37.73 -24.91
C GLY A 196 -23.22 38.05 -24.06
N ARG A 197 -23.06 38.45 -22.80
CA ARG A 197 -23.95 39.43 -22.17
C ARG A 197 -23.11 40.34 -21.30
N ALA A 198 -22.87 41.53 -21.83
CA ALA A 198 -22.32 42.66 -21.11
C ALA A 198 -23.14 42.94 -19.84
N ASP A 199 -22.44 43.37 -18.79
CA ASP A 199 -22.98 43.94 -17.57
C ASP A 199 -24.16 44.88 -17.85
N GLY A 200 -25.38 44.40 -17.57
CA GLY A 200 -26.60 45.21 -17.57
C GLY A 200 -26.77 46.07 -16.31
N PHE A 201 -25.70 46.35 -15.57
CA PHE A 201 -25.71 47.15 -14.35
C PHE A 201 -24.59 48.20 -14.29
N THR A 202 -24.16 48.72 -15.45
CA THR A 202 -23.56 50.05 -15.47
C THR A 202 -24.69 51.09 -15.50
N PRO A 203 -24.90 51.88 -14.43
CA PRO A 203 -25.82 53.01 -14.51
C PRO A 203 -25.31 53.98 -15.58
N PRO A 204 -26.19 54.56 -16.41
CA PRO A 204 -25.78 55.50 -17.44
C PRO A 204 -25.08 56.70 -16.80
N ALA A 205 -23.91 57.06 -17.35
CA ALA A 205 -23.17 58.25 -16.96
C ALA A 205 -24.05 59.49 -17.25
N GLY A 206 -24.56 60.14 -16.20
CA GLY A 206 -25.35 61.37 -16.33
C GLY A 206 -26.47 61.63 -15.32
N ALA A 207 -26.66 60.81 -14.28
CA ALA A 207 -27.65 61.13 -13.24
C ALA A 207 -27.05 62.07 -12.17
N VAL A 208 -27.18 63.38 -12.40
CA VAL A 208 -26.96 64.44 -11.42
C VAL A 208 -28.30 64.80 -10.78
N ALA A 209 -28.42 64.71 -9.45
CA ALA A 209 -29.32 65.50 -8.58
C ALA A 209 -29.14 64.98 -7.13
N ALA A 210 -28.46 65.70 -6.24
CA ALA A 210 -28.94 66.86 -5.46
C ALA A 210 -29.56 66.45 -4.10
N GLY A 211 -28.88 66.85 -3.03
CA GLY A 211 -29.37 67.14 -1.67
C GLY A 211 -29.83 65.96 -0.81
N ASP A 212 -29.77 65.98 0.51
CA ASP A 212 -29.31 67.00 1.45
C ASP A 212 -29.04 66.30 2.80
N GLY A 213 -28.25 66.93 3.66
CA GLY A 213 -27.48 66.27 4.72
C GLY A 213 -28.22 65.62 5.90
N ALA A 214 -27.46 64.86 6.69
CA ALA A 214 -27.59 64.84 8.15
C ALA A 214 -26.30 64.27 8.78
N LYS A 215 -25.76 65.05 9.71
CA LYS A 215 -24.60 64.82 10.57
C LYS A 215 -24.76 63.56 11.44
N GLY A 216 -23.65 62.87 11.70
CA GLY A 216 -23.54 61.91 12.79
C GLY A 216 -22.10 61.45 12.98
N ALA A 217 -21.41 62.08 13.94
CA ALA A 217 -20.04 61.80 14.31
C ALA A 217 -19.86 60.43 14.98
N GLY A 218 -18.69 59.82 14.77
CA GLY A 218 -18.22 58.66 15.52
C GLY A 218 -16.79 58.30 15.16
N ALA A 219 -15.84 58.76 15.98
CA ALA A 219 -14.44 58.32 16.03
C ALA A 219 -14.37 56.79 16.26
N SER A 220 -13.30 56.02 16.04
CA SER A 220 -11.84 56.23 16.11
C SER A 220 -11.16 54.91 15.62
N PRO A 221 -9.86 54.59 15.84
CA PRO A 221 -8.88 54.43 14.77
C PRO A 221 -8.26 53.01 14.69
N GLY A 222 -7.44 52.76 13.67
CA GLY A 222 -6.62 51.55 13.60
C GLY A 222 -5.60 51.59 12.45
N GLN A 223 -4.49 52.29 12.68
CA GLN A 223 -3.27 52.21 11.89
C GLN A 223 -2.70 50.78 11.90
N GLY A 224 -2.19 50.33 10.76
CA GLY A 224 -1.34 49.16 10.63
C GLY A 224 -0.48 49.33 9.38
N GLU A 225 0.82 49.51 9.60
CA GLU A 225 1.87 49.90 8.67
C GLU A 225 2.05 48.99 7.44
N ALA A 226 2.52 49.64 6.38
CA ALA A 226 3.10 49.06 5.19
C ALA A 226 4.62 48.88 5.35
N ALA A 227 5.15 47.77 4.85
CA ALA A 227 6.46 47.57 4.19
C ALA A 227 6.74 46.05 4.18
N GLY A 228 7.26 45.38 3.15
CA GLY A 228 7.77 45.77 1.85
C GLY A 228 8.51 44.57 1.23
N SER A 229 8.38 44.40 -0.09
CA SER A 229 9.39 43.95 -1.07
C SER A 229 10.26 42.69 -0.83
N SER A 230 10.06 41.65 -1.66
CA SER A 230 10.89 41.31 -2.85
C SER A 230 10.94 39.80 -3.16
N PRO A 231 10.76 39.38 -4.42
CA PRO A 231 10.91 37.98 -4.85
C PRO A 231 12.28 37.70 -5.49
N ALA A 232 12.87 36.54 -5.18
CA ALA A 232 14.06 36.02 -5.87
C ALA A 232 13.65 34.98 -6.94
N SER A 233 14.19 35.16 -8.13
CA SER A 233 14.02 34.32 -9.33
C SER A 233 14.91 33.05 -9.31
N PRO A 234 14.67 32.07 -10.22
CA PRO A 234 15.13 30.68 -10.06
C PRO A 234 16.50 30.40 -10.70
N SER A 235 17.16 29.36 -10.17
CA SER A 235 18.46 28.86 -10.64
C SER A 235 18.31 27.77 -11.70
N THR A 236 19.30 27.76 -12.58
CA THR A 236 19.43 27.14 -13.91
C THR A 236 19.57 25.62 -13.97
N ALA A 237 19.11 25.08 -15.10
CA ALA A 237 19.23 23.70 -15.56
C ALA A 237 20.67 23.31 -15.93
N ALA A 238 21.03 22.04 -15.67
CA ALA A 238 22.28 21.42 -16.09
C ALA A 238 22.02 20.28 -17.09
N THR A 239 22.79 20.31 -18.18
CA THR A 239 22.84 19.39 -19.31
C THR A 239 23.53 18.06 -18.95
N PRO A 240 23.05 16.88 -19.42
CA PRO A 240 23.79 15.64 -19.30
C PRO A 240 24.61 15.32 -20.56
N GLY A 241 25.91 15.07 -20.36
CA GLY A 241 26.84 14.60 -21.40
C GLY A 241 26.75 13.09 -21.63
N SER A 242 26.66 12.71 -22.90
CA SER A 242 26.68 11.34 -23.42
C SER A 242 28.10 10.78 -23.53
N VAL A 243 28.33 9.54 -23.08
CA VAL A 243 29.58 8.78 -23.29
C VAL A 243 29.28 7.51 -24.11
N PRO A 244 30.04 7.18 -25.16
CA PRO A 244 29.78 6.00 -25.99
C PRO A 244 30.41 4.72 -25.41
N VAL A 245 29.62 3.65 -25.38
CA VAL A 245 30.04 2.29 -24.97
C VAL A 245 30.64 1.55 -26.17
N LYS A 246 31.88 1.08 -26.01
CA LYS A 246 32.62 0.27 -26.98
C LYS A 246 32.35 -1.21 -26.72
N LEU A 247 31.69 -1.89 -27.67
CA LEU A 247 31.46 -3.33 -27.67
C LEU A 247 32.73 -4.11 -28.06
N SER A 248 32.95 -5.26 -27.41
CA SER A 248 33.92 -6.28 -27.83
C SER A 248 33.40 -7.68 -27.47
N PRO A 249 33.84 -8.73 -28.21
CA PRO A 249 33.00 -9.88 -28.55
C PRO A 249 33.12 -11.07 -27.57
N ALA A 250 32.12 -11.94 -27.64
CA ALA A 250 31.92 -13.12 -26.80
C ALA A 250 32.90 -14.27 -27.08
N PRO A 251 33.39 -15.00 -26.05
CA PRO A 251 34.02 -16.31 -26.22
C PRO A 251 33.05 -17.47 -25.95
N PRO A 252 33.37 -18.68 -26.46
CA PRO A 252 32.43 -19.79 -26.62
C PRO A 252 32.24 -20.65 -25.36
N ALA A 253 31.14 -21.41 -25.39
CA ALA A 253 30.62 -22.24 -24.32
C ALA A 253 31.55 -23.39 -23.89
N SER A 254 31.56 -23.69 -22.58
CA SER A 254 32.16 -24.89 -22.01
C SER A 254 31.42 -25.36 -20.75
N PRO A 255 31.50 -26.65 -20.40
CA PRO A 255 30.37 -27.49 -20.01
C PRO A 255 30.11 -27.56 -18.50
N ALA A 256 28.94 -28.11 -18.15
CA ALA A 256 28.41 -28.25 -16.79
C ALA A 256 29.20 -29.25 -15.92
N PRO A 257 29.52 -28.94 -14.65
CA PRO A 257 29.99 -29.94 -13.70
C PRO A 257 28.88 -30.44 -12.76
N ALA A 258 28.96 -31.73 -12.50
CA ALA A 258 28.10 -32.56 -11.65
C ALA A 258 28.04 -32.11 -10.19
N GLY A 259 26.87 -32.29 -9.57
CA GLY A 259 26.61 -31.96 -8.17
C GLY A 259 27.06 -33.05 -7.19
N ASN A 260 27.44 -32.62 -5.99
CA ASN A 260 27.60 -33.47 -4.81
C ASN A 260 26.73 -32.91 -3.66
N PRO A 261 26.00 -33.77 -2.92
CA PRO A 261 25.10 -33.37 -1.86
C PRO A 261 25.80 -33.32 -0.49
N GLY A 262 25.41 -32.37 0.36
CA GLY A 262 25.92 -32.20 1.72
C GLY A 262 24.89 -31.58 2.67
N THR A 263 24.14 -32.48 3.31
CA THR A 263 23.56 -32.45 4.68
C THR A 263 23.41 -31.11 5.43
N ASN A 264 22.16 -30.66 5.58
CA ASN A 264 21.72 -29.71 6.62
C ASN A 264 21.15 -30.48 7.85
N PRO A 265 21.26 -29.93 9.07
CA PRO A 265 20.71 -30.51 10.30
C PRO A 265 19.16 -30.46 10.35
N PRO A 266 18.50 -31.33 11.14
CA PRO A 266 17.06 -31.59 11.04
C PRO A 266 16.21 -30.45 11.61
N GLU A 267 15.28 -29.94 10.78
CA GLU A 267 14.16 -29.10 11.18
C GLU A 267 13.20 -29.86 12.14
N PRO A 268 12.47 -29.14 13.02
CA PRO A 268 11.38 -29.73 13.79
C PRO A 268 10.34 -30.34 12.85
N VAL A 269 10.26 -31.67 12.88
CA VAL A 269 9.38 -32.47 12.01
C VAL A 269 7.94 -32.29 12.48
N PHE A 270 7.18 -31.46 11.76
CA PHE A 270 5.73 -31.58 11.76
C PHE A 270 5.36 -32.92 11.13
N PRO A 271 4.37 -33.66 11.66
CA PRO A 271 3.94 -34.92 11.05
C PRO A 271 3.57 -34.67 9.59
N ALA A 272 4.20 -35.42 8.68
CA ALA A 272 3.92 -35.35 7.26
C ALA A 272 2.42 -35.58 7.02
N PRO A 273 1.76 -34.78 6.17
CA PRO A 273 0.34 -34.96 5.87
C PRO A 273 0.13 -36.34 5.25
N ALA A 274 -0.74 -37.13 5.89
CA ALA A 274 -1.15 -38.42 5.39
C ALA A 274 -1.88 -38.25 4.04
N GLY A 275 -1.38 -38.91 3.00
CA GLY A 275 -2.11 -39.20 1.76
C GLY A 275 -2.38 -38.01 0.83
N ALA A 276 -1.76 -38.03 -0.35
CA ALA A 276 -2.15 -37.20 -1.48
C ALA A 276 -3.60 -37.53 -1.89
N GLY A 277 -4.56 -36.74 -1.42
CA GLY A 277 -5.98 -36.91 -1.77
C GLY A 277 -6.83 -35.67 -1.53
N GLN A 278 -6.57 -34.88 -0.50
CA GLN A 278 -7.25 -33.61 -0.25
C GLN A 278 -6.36 -32.80 0.69
N ALA A 279 -6.06 -31.54 0.36
CA ALA A 279 -5.43 -30.63 1.31
C ALA A 279 -6.33 -30.60 2.55
N PRO A 280 -5.82 -31.02 3.71
CA PRO A 280 -6.69 -31.32 4.82
C PRO A 280 -7.37 -30.04 5.31
N GLN A 281 -8.69 -30.15 5.47
CA GLN A 281 -9.59 -29.04 5.74
C GLN A 281 -9.58 -28.76 7.24
N TYR A 282 -8.56 -28.07 7.74
CA TYR A 282 -8.44 -27.76 9.16
C TYR A 282 -8.96 -26.36 9.49
N THR A 283 -9.51 -26.25 10.70
CA THR A 283 -9.71 -24.98 11.41
C THR A 283 -8.45 -24.66 12.22
N PHE A 284 -8.48 -23.57 12.99
CA PHE A 284 -7.36 -23.15 13.82
C PHE A 284 -6.97 -24.22 14.85
N PRO A 285 -5.67 -24.46 15.06
CA PRO A 285 -5.22 -25.28 16.18
C PRO A 285 -5.66 -24.66 17.50
N ARG A 286 -5.79 -25.49 18.53
CA ARG A 286 -6.15 -25.08 19.89
C ARG A 286 -4.99 -25.32 20.83
N GLN A 287 -4.78 -24.41 21.77
CA GLN A 287 -3.73 -24.59 22.77
C GLN A 287 -4.28 -25.33 24.00
N VAL A 288 -4.11 -26.64 24.04
CA VAL A 288 -4.54 -27.48 25.17
C VAL A 288 -3.35 -27.77 26.07
N LYS A 289 -3.38 -27.28 27.31
CA LYS A 289 -2.30 -27.48 28.30
C LYS A 289 -0.89 -27.10 27.77
N GLY A 290 -0.82 -26.01 27.02
CA GLY A 290 0.44 -25.49 26.45
C GLY A 290 0.93 -26.24 25.21
N ARG A 291 0.19 -27.23 24.70
CA ARG A 291 0.47 -27.90 23.42
C ARG A 291 -0.54 -27.48 22.36
N LEU A 292 -0.07 -27.31 21.13
CA LEU A 292 -0.95 -27.05 19.99
C LEU A 292 -1.53 -28.37 19.50
N GLU A 293 -2.84 -28.52 19.64
CA GLU A 293 -3.60 -29.62 19.08
C GLU A 293 -4.29 -29.17 17.79
N ALA A 294 -4.45 -30.09 16.85
CA ALA A 294 -5.14 -29.81 15.59
C ALA A 294 -6.59 -29.36 15.87
N GLY A 295 -7.03 -28.33 15.14
CA GLY A 295 -8.41 -27.88 15.21
C GLY A 295 -9.40 -28.93 14.71
N PRO A 296 -10.70 -28.82 15.06
CA PRO A 296 -11.73 -29.67 14.46
C PRO A 296 -11.73 -29.53 12.93
N ALA A 297 -12.22 -30.56 12.24
CA ALA A 297 -12.45 -30.47 10.80
C ALA A 297 -13.40 -29.30 10.51
N PHE A 298 -13.10 -28.56 9.45
CA PHE A 298 -13.94 -27.45 9.00
C PHE A 298 -15.35 -27.97 8.67
N LYS A 299 -16.36 -27.22 9.11
CA LYS A 299 -17.76 -27.43 8.77
C LYS A 299 -18.31 -26.12 8.26
N ASP A 300 -19.02 -26.15 7.14
CA ASP A 300 -19.65 -24.95 6.62
C ASP A 300 -20.61 -24.36 7.68
N PRO A 301 -20.56 -23.04 7.92
CA PRO A 301 -21.46 -22.38 8.85
C PRO A 301 -22.91 -22.60 8.40
N PRO A 302 -23.85 -22.94 9.31
CA PRO A 302 -25.24 -23.19 8.95
C PRO A 302 -25.84 -21.98 8.21
N ALA A 303 -26.60 -22.27 7.16
CA ALA A 303 -27.34 -21.24 6.43
C ALA A 303 -28.32 -20.55 7.39
N GLY A 304 -28.11 -19.26 7.63
CA GLY A 304 -28.94 -18.45 8.53
C GLY A 304 -28.19 -17.77 9.67
N ASN A 305 -26.96 -18.20 10.00
CA ASN A 305 -26.13 -17.42 10.91
C ASN A 305 -25.58 -16.19 10.15
N ARG A 306 -25.93 -15.00 10.63
CA ARG A 306 -25.54 -13.72 10.00
C ARG A 306 -24.05 -13.45 10.13
N ASP A 307 -23.49 -13.85 11.26
CA ASP A 307 -22.09 -13.65 11.60
C ASP A 307 -21.36 -14.99 11.74
N VAL A 308 -20.17 -15.05 11.16
CA VAL A 308 -19.25 -16.19 11.27
C VAL A 308 -17.95 -15.70 11.89
N TRP A 309 -17.41 -16.46 12.83
CA TRP A 309 -16.22 -16.03 13.57
C TRP A 309 -14.95 -16.45 12.86
N LEU A 310 -13.85 -15.72 13.07
CA LEU A 310 -12.56 -16.03 12.43
C LEU A 310 -12.15 -17.48 12.66
N GLU A 311 -12.28 -17.98 13.89
CA GLU A 311 -11.93 -19.37 14.26
C GLU A 311 -12.79 -20.45 13.60
N GLU A 312 -13.95 -20.07 13.04
CA GLU A 312 -14.87 -20.95 12.31
C GLU A 312 -14.58 -20.97 10.81
N LEU A 313 -13.78 -20.03 10.29
CA LEU A 313 -13.44 -19.98 8.87
C LEU A 313 -12.47 -21.08 8.47
N ARG A 314 -12.51 -21.42 7.18
CA ARG A 314 -11.58 -22.36 6.57
C ARG A 314 -10.20 -21.71 6.46
N VAL A 315 -9.21 -22.35 7.08
CA VAL A 315 -7.82 -21.91 7.01
C VAL A 315 -7.16 -22.51 5.76
N LEU A 316 -6.63 -21.64 4.89
CA LEU A 316 -5.87 -22.02 3.70
C LEU A 316 -4.38 -22.14 3.98
N ARG A 317 -3.85 -21.32 4.90
CA ARG A 317 -2.43 -21.30 5.28
C ARG A 317 -2.28 -20.73 6.69
N ASN A 318 -1.37 -21.28 7.48
CA ASN A 318 -1.02 -20.81 8.82
C ASN A 318 0.50 -20.95 9.04
N VAL A 319 1.23 -19.83 8.94
CA VAL A 319 2.68 -19.73 9.14
C VAL A 319 2.91 -18.93 10.41
N GLY A 320 3.68 -19.47 11.37
CA GLY A 320 3.81 -18.87 12.72
C GLY A 320 2.51 -19.06 13.49
N PRO A 321 2.34 -20.17 14.22
CA PRO A 321 1.04 -20.78 14.44
C PRO A 321 0.06 -19.83 15.12
N PHE A 322 -0.96 -19.40 14.37
CA PHE A 322 -2.17 -18.82 14.91
C PHE A 322 -2.97 -19.94 15.57
N TYR A 323 -3.49 -19.71 16.78
CA TYR A 323 -4.26 -20.69 17.53
C TYR A 323 -5.40 -20.03 18.32
N VAL A 324 -6.47 -20.78 18.56
CA VAL A 324 -7.58 -20.34 19.40
C VAL A 324 -7.16 -20.33 20.86
N LEU A 325 -7.40 -19.22 21.55
CA LEU A 325 -7.18 -19.10 22.99
C LEU A 325 -8.32 -19.77 23.77
N GLU A 326 -7.98 -20.58 24.77
CA GLU A 326 -8.97 -21.21 25.68
C GLU A 326 -9.62 -20.19 26.63
N ARG A 327 -8.96 -19.03 26.81
CA ARG A 327 -9.42 -17.92 27.64
C ARG A 327 -9.77 -16.70 26.78
N PRO A 328 -10.62 -15.78 27.29
CA PRO A 328 -10.70 -14.44 26.74
C PRO A 328 -9.32 -13.78 26.68
N ALA A 329 -9.08 -13.01 25.63
CA ALA A 329 -7.91 -12.16 25.55
C ALA A 329 -8.13 -10.90 26.39
N ALA A 330 -7.08 -10.47 27.07
CA ALA A 330 -7.09 -9.21 27.82
C ALA A 330 -6.27 -8.19 27.01
N LEU A 331 -6.91 -7.18 26.42
CA LEU A 331 -6.25 -6.14 25.61
C LEU A 331 -6.45 -4.78 26.29
N ALA A 332 -5.39 -4.23 26.88
CA ALA A 332 -5.44 -2.99 27.66
C ALA A 332 -6.56 -2.99 28.73
N GLY A 333 -6.71 -4.11 29.44
CA GLY A 333 -7.74 -4.33 30.45
C GLY A 333 -9.12 -4.75 29.91
N MET A 334 -9.33 -4.73 28.58
CA MET A 334 -10.58 -5.20 27.98
C MET A 334 -10.58 -6.72 27.81
N GLN A 335 -11.58 -7.41 28.36
CA GLN A 335 -11.76 -8.86 28.16
C GLN A 335 -12.58 -9.14 26.91
N LEU A 336 -11.97 -9.77 25.90
CA LEU A 336 -12.60 -10.07 24.62
C LEU A 336 -12.68 -11.58 24.41
N ALA A 337 -13.89 -12.08 24.18
CA ALA A 337 -14.13 -13.49 23.89
C ALA A 337 -13.63 -13.88 22.48
N ARG A 338 -13.57 -15.19 22.20
CA ARG A 338 -13.28 -15.76 20.86
C ARG A 338 -12.07 -15.12 20.20
N SER A 339 -10.91 -15.44 20.75
CA SER A 339 -9.64 -14.80 20.37
C SER A 339 -8.69 -15.81 19.74
N VAL A 340 -8.07 -15.39 18.64
CA VAL A 340 -6.99 -16.14 17.99
C VAL A 340 -5.69 -15.43 18.30
N GLY A 341 -4.77 -16.13 18.97
CA GLY A 341 -3.46 -15.63 19.35
C GLY A 341 -2.36 -16.14 18.42
N VAL A 342 -1.27 -15.38 18.33
CA VAL A 342 -0.01 -15.81 17.74
C VAL A 342 1.17 -15.31 18.57
N ASN A 343 2.07 -16.23 18.93
CA ASN A 343 3.31 -15.87 19.63
C ASN A 343 4.33 -15.36 18.63
N LEU A 344 4.87 -14.18 18.88
CA LEU A 344 5.93 -13.57 18.09
C LEU A 344 7.11 -13.21 18.99
N SER A 345 8.31 -13.28 18.44
CA SER A 345 9.55 -12.89 19.11
C SER A 345 10.55 -12.36 18.10
N LYS A 346 11.75 -11.99 18.57
CA LYS A 346 12.83 -11.60 17.67
C LYS A 346 13.27 -12.72 16.73
N GLU A 347 13.22 -13.98 17.19
CA GLU A 347 13.57 -15.16 16.41
C GLU A 347 12.44 -15.62 15.48
N HIS A 348 11.19 -15.46 15.91
CA HIS A 348 9.99 -15.82 15.16
C HIS A 348 9.20 -14.54 14.88
N ASN A 349 9.76 -13.71 14.00
CA ASN A 349 9.33 -12.32 13.84
C ASN A 349 8.22 -12.13 12.79
N GLN A 350 7.77 -13.17 12.11
CA GLN A 350 6.72 -13.06 11.10
C GLN A 350 5.74 -14.21 11.23
N ALA A 351 4.46 -13.89 11.07
CA ALA A 351 3.38 -14.85 10.98
C ALA A 351 2.38 -14.44 9.89
N GLU A 352 1.85 -15.43 9.18
CA GLU A 352 0.88 -15.26 8.11
C GLU A 352 -0.28 -16.25 8.25
N LEU A 353 -1.50 -15.72 8.29
CA LEU A 353 -2.73 -16.50 8.29
C LEU A 353 -3.53 -16.18 7.05
N LYS A 354 -3.89 -17.19 6.27
CA LYS A 354 -4.74 -17.05 5.09
C LYS A 354 -6.03 -17.84 5.28
N VAL A 355 -7.17 -17.19 5.08
CA VAL A 355 -8.51 -17.79 5.21
C VAL A 355 -9.31 -17.66 3.91
N ASP A 356 -10.19 -18.63 3.68
CA ASP A 356 -11.13 -18.64 2.55
C ASP A 356 -12.44 -17.96 2.94
N LEU A 357 -12.84 -16.96 2.17
CA LEU A 357 -14.09 -16.21 2.37
C LEU A 357 -15.16 -16.58 1.35
N GLN A 358 -14.79 -17.26 0.25
CA GLN A 358 -15.71 -17.70 -0.81
C GLN A 358 -16.64 -16.61 -1.37
N LYS A 359 -16.27 -15.33 -1.25
CA LYS A 359 -17.09 -14.18 -1.65
C LYS A 359 -18.44 -14.08 -0.93
N GLN A 360 -18.59 -14.72 0.23
CA GLN A 360 -19.87 -14.77 0.96
C GLN A 360 -20.04 -13.61 1.96
N TYR A 361 -18.97 -12.92 2.31
CA TYR A 361 -18.94 -11.91 3.36
C TYR A 361 -18.79 -10.51 2.79
N THR A 362 -19.39 -9.52 3.44
CA THR A 362 -19.35 -8.11 3.03
C THR A 362 -18.59 -7.23 3.98
N ARG A 363 -18.36 -7.69 5.21
CA ARG A 363 -17.70 -6.90 6.24
C ARG A 363 -16.93 -7.79 7.21
N LEU A 364 -15.82 -7.26 7.71
CA LEU A 364 -15.04 -7.81 8.82
C LEU A 364 -15.04 -6.81 9.96
N GLN A 365 -15.37 -7.27 11.16
CA GLN A 365 -15.36 -6.44 12.37
C GLN A 365 -14.68 -7.17 13.52
N GLY A 366 -13.97 -6.43 14.38
CA GLY A 366 -13.34 -6.99 15.58
C GLY A 366 -12.19 -6.13 16.09
N TYR A 367 -11.32 -6.71 16.90
CA TYR A 367 -10.21 -6.00 17.53
C TYR A 367 -8.88 -6.71 17.27
N ILE A 368 -7.82 -5.91 17.19
CA ILE A 368 -6.45 -6.40 17.18
C ILE A 368 -5.66 -5.72 18.30
N GLY A 369 -4.80 -6.48 18.98
CA GLY A 369 -4.03 -5.97 20.11
C GLY A 369 -2.91 -6.92 20.53
N ILE A 370 -2.23 -6.57 21.62
CA ILE A 370 -1.28 -7.44 22.32
C ILE A 370 -1.90 -7.81 23.66
N ASP A 371 -1.86 -9.09 24.03
CA ASP A 371 -2.44 -9.56 25.29
C ASP A 371 -1.67 -9.02 26.50
N ASP A 372 -2.39 -8.60 27.54
CA ASP A 372 -1.86 -7.94 28.75
C ASP A 372 -0.85 -8.81 29.51
N SER A 373 -0.88 -10.15 29.32
CA SER A 373 0.17 -11.03 29.86
C SER A 373 1.58 -10.73 29.31
N PHE A 374 1.67 -9.96 28.23
CA PHE A 374 2.91 -9.52 27.60
C PHE A 374 3.08 -7.99 27.61
N ALA A 375 2.44 -7.29 28.55
CA ALA A 375 2.51 -5.82 28.67
C ALA A 375 3.95 -5.28 28.85
N ASN A 376 4.89 -6.08 29.35
CA ASN A 376 6.30 -5.70 29.54
C ASN A 376 7.22 -6.11 28.37
N SER A 377 6.66 -6.50 27.22
CA SER A 377 7.46 -6.84 26.05
C SER A 377 8.14 -5.59 25.46
N SER A 378 9.36 -5.76 24.96
CA SER A 378 10.11 -4.75 24.20
C SER A 378 9.73 -4.72 22.73
N GLY A 379 8.93 -5.69 22.27
CA GLY A 379 8.49 -5.80 20.89
C GLY A 379 7.30 -4.92 20.56
N LYS A 380 7.11 -4.65 19.27
CA LYS A 380 5.89 -4.10 18.70
C LYS A 380 5.48 -4.92 17.48
N VAL A 381 4.22 -4.86 17.09
CA VAL A 381 3.69 -5.65 15.98
C VAL A 381 3.17 -4.74 14.88
N LYS A 382 3.69 -4.91 13.67
CA LYS A 382 3.11 -4.38 12.46
C LYS A 382 2.09 -5.36 11.92
N VAL A 383 0.83 -4.94 11.84
CA VAL A 383 -0.28 -5.74 11.34
C VAL A 383 -0.63 -5.25 9.94
N THR A 384 -0.71 -6.15 8.96
CA THR A 384 -1.17 -5.84 7.60
C THR A 384 -2.22 -6.86 7.18
N ILE A 385 -3.34 -6.40 6.65
CA ILE A 385 -4.43 -7.26 6.17
C ILE A 385 -4.59 -7.07 4.67
N PHE A 386 -4.55 -8.16 3.92
CA PHE A 386 -4.72 -8.19 2.47
C PHE A 386 -6.00 -8.93 2.09
N ALA A 387 -6.74 -8.42 1.12
CA ALA A 387 -7.85 -9.10 0.45
C ALA A 387 -7.49 -9.35 -1.00
N ASP A 388 -7.44 -10.63 -1.41
CA ASP A 388 -7.05 -11.04 -2.76
C ASP A 388 -5.74 -10.37 -3.26
N GLY A 389 -4.79 -10.17 -2.34
CA GLY A 389 -3.50 -9.51 -2.61
C GLY A 389 -3.50 -7.99 -2.52
N ARG A 390 -4.67 -7.33 -2.39
CA ARG A 390 -4.78 -5.88 -2.15
C ARG A 390 -4.73 -5.57 -0.66
N GLN A 391 -3.86 -4.65 -0.25
CA GLN A 391 -3.81 -4.19 1.14
C GLN A 391 -5.09 -3.43 1.50
N LEU A 392 -5.81 -3.89 2.53
CA LEU A 392 -6.99 -3.23 3.09
C LEU A 392 -6.65 -2.42 4.34
N TYR A 393 -5.68 -2.88 5.11
CA TYR A 393 -5.34 -2.29 6.41
C TYR A 393 -3.86 -2.46 6.72
N GLN A 394 -3.28 -1.46 7.38
CA GLN A 394 -1.94 -1.51 7.96
C GLN A 394 -1.92 -0.70 9.25
N GLY A 395 -1.45 -1.32 10.33
CA GLY A 395 -1.34 -0.72 11.66
C GLY A 395 -0.08 -1.16 12.39
N GLU A 396 0.25 -0.44 13.46
CA GLU A 396 1.30 -0.80 14.42
C GLU A 396 0.68 -0.83 15.81
N ILE A 397 1.01 -1.84 16.62
CA ILE A 397 0.49 -2.04 17.98
C ILE A 397 1.65 -2.30 18.92
N ARG A 398 1.67 -1.62 20.07
CA ARG A 398 2.66 -1.83 21.15
C ARG A 398 1.99 -2.43 22.39
N PRO A 399 2.76 -3.12 23.24
CA PRO A 399 2.27 -3.58 24.54
C PRO A 399 1.70 -2.41 25.35
N GLY A 400 0.50 -2.58 25.89
CA GLY A 400 -0.22 -1.55 26.63
C GLY A 400 -0.99 -0.53 25.78
N ASP A 401 -0.85 -0.54 24.45
CA ASP A 401 -1.71 0.28 23.58
C ASP A 401 -3.17 -0.21 23.66
N TYR A 402 -4.11 0.72 23.52
CA TYR A 402 -5.52 0.36 23.35
C TYR A 402 -5.72 -0.52 22.10
N PRO A 403 -6.60 -1.53 22.17
CA PRO A 403 -6.86 -2.40 21.02
C PRO A 403 -7.42 -1.58 19.85
N GLN A 404 -6.93 -1.85 18.65
CA GLN A 404 -7.38 -1.19 17.43
C GLN A 404 -8.62 -1.90 16.91
N TYR A 405 -9.71 -1.16 16.78
CA TYR A 405 -10.95 -1.67 16.18
C TYR A 405 -10.81 -1.75 14.67
N LEU A 406 -11.18 -2.90 14.11
CA LEU A 406 -11.22 -3.15 12.68
C LEU A 406 -12.66 -3.12 12.20
N ASP A 407 -12.87 -2.41 11.09
CA ASP A 407 -14.12 -2.37 10.35
C ASP A 407 -13.78 -2.25 8.85
N LEU A 408 -13.71 -3.40 8.18
CA LEU A 408 -13.20 -3.49 6.81
C LEU A 408 -14.27 -4.00 5.85
N PRO A 409 -14.50 -3.32 4.71
CA PRO A 409 -15.40 -3.81 3.67
C PRO A 409 -14.77 -4.98 2.89
N LEU A 410 -15.53 -6.05 2.68
CA LEU A 410 -15.08 -7.31 2.05
C LEU A 410 -15.85 -7.66 0.76
N PHE A 411 -16.37 -6.67 0.03
CA PHE A 411 -17.16 -6.91 -1.18
C PHE A 411 -16.41 -7.78 -2.21
N LEU A 412 -16.99 -8.95 -2.52
CA LEU A 412 -16.50 -9.92 -3.50
C LEU A 412 -15.10 -10.51 -3.21
N VAL A 413 -14.63 -10.42 -1.96
CA VAL A 413 -13.32 -10.93 -1.57
C VAL A 413 -13.34 -12.46 -1.48
N GLN A 414 -12.39 -13.12 -2.15
CA GLN A 414 -12.27 -14.57 -2.12
C GLN A 414 -11.40 -15.04 -0.95
N GLN A 415 -10.28 -14.37 -0.70
CA GLN A 415 -9.28 -14.77 0.29
C GLN A 415 -8.83 -13.57 1.11
N LEU A 416 -8.65 -13.79 2.41
CA LEU A 416 -8.11 -12.79 3.32
C LEU A 416 -6.80 -13.30 3.93
N THR A 417 -5.78 -12.44 3.97
CA THR A 417 -4.48 -12.73 4.57
C THR A 417 -4.19 -11.74 5.69
N PHE A 418 -3.95 -12.25 6.89
CA PHE A 418 -3.40 -11.51 8.02
C PHE A 418 -1.89 -11.73 8.08
N SER A 419 -1.12 -10.66 7.97
CA SER A 419 0.34 -10.68 8.09
C SER A 419 0.74 -9.88 9.32
N LEU A 420 1.38 -10.55 10.28
CA LEU A 420 1.86 -9.94 11.51
C LEU A 420 3.39 -10.02 11.53
N GLU A 421 4.04 -8.89 11.73
CA GLU A 421 5.50 -8.78 11.79
C GLU A 421 5.92 -8.12 13.10
N TRP A 422 6.72 -8.84 13.88
CA TRP A 422 7.39 -8.32 15.06
C TRP A 422 8.51 -7.37 14.67
N GLN A 423 8.61 -6.25 15.39
CA GLN A 423 9.68 -5.28 15.27
C GLN A 423 10.17 -4.87 16.66
N ALA A 424 11.41 -4.39 16.74
CA ALA A 424 11.92 -3.80 17.98
C ALA A 424 11.10 -2.54 18.33
N GLY A 425 10.50 -2.53 19.53
CA GLY A 425 9.52 -1.53 19.97
C GLY A 425 10.01 -0.58 21.06
N GLY A 426 11.06 -0.92 21.81
CA GLY A 426 11.64 -0.04 22.83
C GLY A 426 12.16 -0.79 24.06
N ILE A 427 11.97 -0.17 25.23
CA ILE A 427 12.38 -0.73 26.53
C ILE A 427 11.33 -1.74 26.99
N GLY A 428 11.76 -2.95 27.32
CA GLY A 428 10.94 -4.01 27.90
C GLY A 428 11.83 -5.14 28.43
N ASP A 429 11.27 -6.02 29.25
CA ASP A 429 12.02 -7.05 29.98
C ASP A 429 12.35 -8.27 29.11
N TYR A 430 11.54 -8.51 28.08
CA TYR A 430 11.64 -9.64 27.16
C TYR A 430 11.18 -9.25 25.75
N ASP A 431 11.45 -10.09 24.75
CA ASP A 431 11.13 -9.84 23.33
C ASP A 431 9.86 -10.55 22.85
N GLN A 432 9.39 -11.54 23.61
CA GLN A 432 8.18 -12.31 23.29
C GLN A 432 6.93 -11.46 23.49
N LEU A 433 5.93 -11.65 22.62
CA LEU A 433 4.59 -11.10 22.78
C LEU A 433 3.54 -12.05 22.19
N LEU A 434 2.31 -11.91 22.67
CA LEU A 434 1.13 -12.57 22.12
C LEU A 434 0.26 -11.55 21.40
N ALA A 435 0.40 -11.50 20.08
CA ALA A 435 -0.48 -10.70 19.24
C ALA A 435 -1.82 -11.41 19.09
N THR A 436 -2.91 -10.68 19.25
CA THR A 436 -4.24 -11.27 19.33
C THR A 436 -5.21 -10.63 18.36
N LEU A 437 -5.94 -11.49 17.65
CA LEU A 437 -7.07 -11.23 16.80
C LEU A 437 -8.34 -11.56 17.61
N ALA A 438 -8.99 -10.57 18.23
CA ALA A 438 -10.03 -10.77 19.23
C ALA A 438 -11.42 -10.38 18.71
N SER A 439 -12.44 -11.20 19.01
CA SER A 439 -13.84 -10.99 18.61
C SER A 439 -14.03 -10.71 17.11
N LEU A 440 -13.17 -11.26 16.26
CA LEU A 440 -13.22 -11.07 14.81
C LEU A 440 -14.35 -11.91 14.21
N HIS A 441 -15.32 -11.23 13.61
CA HIS A 441 -16.47 -11.82 12.94
C HIS A 441 -16.71 -11.20 11.57
N PHE A 442 -17.36 -11.98 10.72
CA PHE A 442 -17.62 -11.69 9.32
C PHE A 442 -19.12 -11.73 9.08
N SER A 443 -19.69 -10.61 8.61
CA SER A 443 -21.10 -10.55 8.27
C SER A 443 -21.34 -10.84 6.79
N ARG A 444 -22.43 -11.55 6.52
CA ARG A 444 -22.89 -11.87 5.15
C ARG A 444 -23.71 -10.72 4.56
N LYS A 445 -23.76 -10.67 3.22
CA LYS A 445 -24.74 -9.82 2.52
C LYS A 445 -26.11 -10.44 2.70
N ASP A 446 -27.05 -9.68 3.26
CA ASP A 446 -28.48 -10.02 3.18
C ASP A 446 -28.99 -9.90 1.74
#